data_AF-X0XJV9-F1
#
_entry.id   AF-X0XJV9-F1
#
_cell.length_a   1.000
_cell.length_b   1.000
_cell.length_c   1.000
_cell.angle_alpha   90.00
_cell.angle_beta   90.00
_cell.angle_gamma   90.00
#
_symmetry.space_group_name_H-M   'P 1'
#
loop_
_entity.id
_entity.type
_entity.pdbx_description
1 polymer ?
#
loop_
_entity_poly.entity_id
_entity_poly.type
_entity_poly.pdbx_seq_one_letter_code
_entity_poly.pdbx_strand_id
1 'polypeptide(L)'
;MKPTTSVEPHGNKPANLLVDEKQRALLKEIALNLPDITLNDRQLCDLEMLAMGAFSPLEGFMCRPDYESVLDRMRLQNGLLWPIPICPDISSTQARPLDIGQSVT
;
A
#
# COMPACT_ATOMS: atom_id res chain seq x y z
N MET A 1 -17.71 -2.75 -34.54
CA MET A 1 -17.21 -2.92 -33.16
C MET A 1 -17.76 -1.79 -32.32
N LYS A 2 -18.40 -2.08 -31.17
CA LYS A 2 -18.72 -1.01 -30.20
C LYS A 2 -17.40 -0.50 -29.62
N PRO A 3 -17.19 0.82 -29.49
CA PRO A 3 -15.98 1.34 -28.88
C PRO A 3 -15.92 0.83 -27.44
N THR A 4 -14.82 0.17 -27.09
CA THR A 4 -14.56 -0.29 -25.72
C THR A 4 -14.36 0.95 -24.86
N THR A 5 -15.41 1.37 -24.16
CA THR A 5 -15.33 2.39 -23.12
C THR A 5 -14.38 1.90 -22.04
N SER A 6 -13.36 2.70 -21.72
CA SER A 6 -12.44 2.46 -20.61
C SER A 6 -13.24 2.16 -19.34
N VAL A 7 -12.92 1.06 -18.66
CA VAL A 7 -13.54 0.73 -17.36
C VAL A 7 -12.97 1.68 -16.32
N GLU A 8 -13.83 2.26 -15.48
CA GLU A 8 -13.41 3.13 -14.39
C GLU A 8 -12.62 2.34 -13.33
N PRO A 9 -11.55 2.90 -12.75
CA PRO A 9 -10.80 2.26 -11.68
C PRO A 9 -11.67 1.89 -10.47
N HIS A 10 -11.33 0.80 -9.80
CA HIS A 10 -12.02 0.40 -8.58
C HIS A 10 -11.86 1.49 -7.50
N GLY A 11 -12.99 1.95 -6.92
CA GLY A 11 -13.02 3.08 -6.00
C GLY A 11 -13.01 4.46 -6.68
N ASN A 12 -13.20 4.53 -8.00
CA ASN A 12 -13.37 5.74 -8.81
C ASN A 12 -12.16 6.71 -8.83
N LYS A 13 -11.01 6.28 -8.32
CA LYS A 13 -9.75 7.03 -8.41
C LYS A 13 -8.59 6.04 -8.41
N PRO A 14 -7.71 6.06 -9.43
CA PRO A 14 -6.50 5.27 -9.38
C PRO A 14 -5.55 5.86 -8.34
N ALA A 15 -5.07 5.03 -7.42
CA ALA A 15 -3.95 5.40 -6.57
C ALA A 15 -2.69 5.47 -7.44
N ASN A 16 -1.96 6.58 -7.41
CA ASN A 16 -0.61 6.67 -7.97
C ASN A 16 0.30 7.13 -6.83
N LEU A 17 1.12 6.20 -6.32
CA LEU A 17 1.99 6.45 -5.18
C LEU A 17 3.42 6.80 -5.61
N LEU A 18 3.67 6.90 -6.92
CA LEU A 18 4.95 7.37 -7.44
C LEU A 18 5.08 8.88 -7.29
N VAL A 19 6.16 9.30 -6.66
CA VAL A 19 6.51 10.70 -6.45
C VAL A 19 7.21 11.29 -7.67
N ASP A 20 7.07 12.61 -7.85
CA ASP A 20 7.78 13.32 -8.91
C ASP A 20 9.31 13.37 -8.66
N GLU A 21 10.07 13.80 -9.66
CA GLU A 21 11.54 13.81 -9.57
C GLU A 21 12.06 14.76 -8.47
N LYS A 22 11.34 15.85 -8.18
CA LYS A 22 11.74 16.81 -7.15
C LYS A 22 11.54 16.21 -5.75
N GLN A 23 10.41 15.56 -5.53
CA GLN A 23 10.11 14.85 -4.29
C GLN A 23 11.01 13.63 -4.11
N ARG A 24 11.36 12.93 -5.18
CA ARG A 24 12.24 11.74 -5.16
C ARG A 24 13.59 12.04 -4.52
N ALA A 25 14.27 13.12 -4.91
CA ALA A 25 15.58 13.46 -4.37
C ALA A 25 15.51 13.73 -2.86
N LEU A 26 14.52 14.51 -2.43
CA LEU A 26 14.27 14.82 -1.02
C LEU A 26 13.95 13.56 -0.20
N LEU A 27 13.05 12.71 -0.71
CA LEU A 27 12.65 11.49 0.00
C LEU A 27 13.79 10.48 0.10
N LYS A 28 14.67 10.40 -0.92
CA LYS A 28 15.89 9.59 -0.85
C LYS A 28 16.83 10.07 0.25
N GLU A 29 16.97 11.38 0.46
CA GLU A 29 17.81 11.93 1.53
C GLU A 29 17.20 11.65 2.92
N ILE A 30 15.89 11.83 3.07
CA ILE A 30 15.16 11.52 4.31
C ILE A 30 15.30 10.01 4.64
N ALA A 31 15.12 9.15 3.64
CA ALA A 31 15.17 7.70 3.77
C ALA A 31 16.47 7.18 4.38
N LEU A 32 17.61 7.83 4.13
CA LEU A 32 18.90 7.41 4.70
C LEU A 32 18.95 7.42 6.23
N ASN A 33 18.03 8.14 6.88
CA ASN A 33 18.00 8.31 8.33
C ASN A 33 16.79 7.61 8.98
N LEU A 34 16.03 6.81 8.23
CA LEU A 34 14.89 6.07 8.74
C LEU A 34 15.27 4.61 9.05
N PRO A 35 14.57 3.95 9.99
CA PRO A 35 14.70 2.51 10.17
C PRO A 35 14.29 1.75 8.92
N ASP A 36 15.06 0.71 8.58
CA ASP A 36 14.83 -0.10 7.40
C ASP A 36 14.01 -1.37 7.69
N ILE A 37 13.12 -1.68 6.76
CA ILE A 37 12.37 -2.93 6.72
C ILE A 37 12.67 -3.60 5.39
N THR A 38 13.55 -4.61 5.43
CA THR A 38 13.81 -5.43 4.24
C THR A 38 12.59 -6.27 3.89
N LEU A 39 12.01 -6.01 2.72
CA LEU A 39 10.90 -6.78 2.17
C LEU A 39 11.37 -8.07 1.50
N ASN A 40 10.57 -9.12 1.61
CA ASN A 40 10.75 -10.33 0.79
C ASN A 40 10.16 -10.15 -0.61
N ASP A 41 10.44 -11.10 -1.52
CA ASP A 41 10.00 -11.03 -2.92
C ASP A 41 8.49 -10.84 -3.09
N ARG A 42 7.69 -11.51 -2.24
CA ARG A 42 6.23 -11.41 -2.30
C ARG A 42 5.75 -10.02 -1.87
N GLN A 43 6.32 -9.49 -0.80
CA GLN A 43 6.01 -8.15 -0.28
C GLN A 43 6.46 -7.06 -1.25
N LEU A 44 7.58 -7.27 -1.95
CA LEU A 44 8.05 -6.37 -2.99
C LEU A 44 7.06 -6.32 -4.16
N CYS A 45 6.52 -7.47 -4.60
CA CYS A 45 5.45 -7.48 -5.60
C CYS A 45 4.21 -6.71 -5.13
N ASP A 46 3.80 -6.89 -3.87
CA ASP A 46 2.64 -6.17 -3.33
C ASP A 46 2.92 -4.66 -3.24
N LEU A 47 4.14 -4.24 -2.90
CA LEU A 47 4.58 -2.84 -2.94
C LEU A 47 4.53 -2.27 -4.36
N GLU A 48 4.99 -3.02 -5.36
CA GLU A 48 4.92 -2.61 -6.77
C GLU A 48 3.46 -2.46 -7.24
N MET A 49 2.59 -3.39 -6.86
CA MET A 49 1.14 -3.33 -7.17
C MET A 49 0.47 -2.11 -6.52
N LEU A 50 0.85 -1.76 -5.29
CA LEU A 50 0.41 -0.52 -4.63
C LEU A 50 0.95 0.71 -5.39
N ALA A 51 2.24 0.73 -5.69
CA ALA A 51 2.91 1.87 -6.31
C ALA A 51 2.32 2.24 -7.68
N MET A 52 2.01 1.23 -8.49
CA MET A 52 1.44 1.39 -9.84
C MET A 52 -0.09 1.56 -9.84
N GLY A 53 -0.75 1.47 -8.68
CA GLY A 53 -2.21 1.59 -8.59
C GLY A 53 -3.00 0.35 -8.99
N ALA A 54 -2.34 -0.78 -9.20
CA ALA A 54 -3.02 -2.06 -9.47
C ALA A 54 -3.93 -2.49 -8.31
N PHE A 55 -3.60 -2.06 -7.09
CA PHE A 55 -4.42 -2.27 -5.90
C PHE A 55 -5.35 -1.11 -5.52
N SER A 56 -5.66 -0.21 -6.47
CA SER A 56 -6.66 0.84 -6.22
C SER A 56 -7.97 0.22 -5.69
N PRO A 57 -8.54 0.77 -4.61
CA PRO A 57 -8.32 2.10 -4.02
C PRO A 57 -7.26 2.17 -2.91
N LEU A 58 -6.48 1.11 -2.66
CA LEU A 58 -5.50 1.13 -1.57
C LEU A 58 -4.42 2.18 -1.82
N GLU A 59 -4.17 3.02 -0.83
CA GLU A 59 -3.12 4.06 -0.85
C GLU A 59 -1.85 3.62 -0.08
N GLY A 60 -1.82 2.37 0.38
CA GLY A 60 -0.73 1.77 1.12
C GLY A 60 -1.13 0.39 1.65
N PHE A 61 -0.26 -0.22 2.45
CA PHE A 61 -0.60 -1.43 3.19
C PHE A 61 -1.75 -1.19 4.17
N MET A 62 -2.60 -2.19 4.38
CA MET A 62 -3.78 -2.02 5.23
C MET A 62 -3.41 -1.80 6.69
N CYS A 63 -4.10 -0.83 7.31
CA CYS A 63 -4.16 -0.71 8.75
C CYS A 63 -5.09 -1.78 9.35
N ARG A 64 -4.99 -2.00 10.67
CA ARG A 64 -5.82 -3.00 11.38
C ARG A 64 -7.32 -2.89 11.09
N PRO A 65 -7.95 -1.70 11.06
CA PRO A 65 -9.38 -1.61 10.77
C PRO A 65 -9.77 -2.16 9.38
N ASP A 66 -9.00 -1.86 8.34
CA ASP A 66 -9.25 -2.39 6.99
C ASP A 66 -8.99 -3.88 6.93
N TYR A 67 -7.91 -4.34 7.54
CA TYR A 67 -7.57 -5.76 7.65
C TYR A 67 -8.71 -6.58 8.27
N GLU A 68 -9.19 -6.17 9.45
CA GLU A 68 -10.29 -6.84 10.16
C GLU A 68 -11.59 -6.81 9.33
N SER A 69 -11.91 -5.67 8.70
CA SER A 69 -13.10 -5.55 7.85
C SER A 69 -13.04 -6.48 6.62
N VAL A 70 -11.84 -6.66 6.03
CA VAL A 70 -11.63 -7.57 4.90
C VAL A 70 -11.82 -9.02 5.34
N LEU A 71 -11.27 -9.41 6.49
CA LEU A 71 -11.46 -10.76 7.04
C LEU A 71 -12.93 -11.07 7.35
N ASP A 72 -13.65 -10.12 7.93
CA ASP A 72 -15.02 -10.33 8.39
C ASP A 72 -16.06 -10.21 7.27
N ARG A 73 -15.87 -9.25 6.36
CA ARG A 73 -16.91 -8.81 5.42
C ARG A 73 -16.45 -8.77 3.97
N MET A 74 -15.20 -9.14 3.67
CA MET A 74 -14.59 -9.02 2.34
C MET A 74 -14.70 -7.60 1.77
N ARG A 75 -14.63 -6.59 2.65
CA ARG A 75 -14.77 -5.18 2.30
C ARG A 75 -13.79 -4.34 3.10
N LEU A 76 -13.26 -3.29 2.49
CA LEU A 76 -12.55 -2.23 3.22
C LEU A 76 -13.50 -1.54 4.21
N GLN A 77 -12.96 -0.77 5.17
CA GLN A 77 -13.77 -0.05 6.16
C GLN A 77 -14.78 0.92 5.51
N ASN A 78 -14.43 1.48 4.35
CA ASN A 78 -15.32 2.35 3.58
C ASN A 78 -16.43 1.58 2.80
N GLY A 79 -16.50 0.26 2.94
CA GLY A 79 -17.51 -0.59 2.32
C GLY A 79 -17.19 -1.07 0.91
N LEU A 80 -16.08 -0.65 0.30
CA LEU A 80 -15.66 -1.14 -1.02
C LEU A 80 -15.29 -2.62 -0.97
N LEU A 81 -15.66 -3.38 -2.00
CA LEU A 81 -15.39 -4.82 -2.08
C LEU A 81 -13.89 -5.07 -2.19
N TRP A 82 -13.34 -5.82 -1.24
CA TRP A 82 -11.93 -6.18 -1.26
C TRP A 82 -11.71 -7.51 -0.53
N PRO A 83 -11.38 -8.60 -1.23
CA PRO A 83 -11.44 -9.94 -0.64
C PRO A 83 -10.15 -10.43 0.02
N ILE A 84 -8.99 -9.78 -0.22
CA ILE A 84 -7.68 -10.31 0.19
C ILE A 84 -6.91 -9.25 0.99
N PRO A 85 -6.50 -9.54 2.25
CA PRO A 85 -5.68 -8.61 3.02
C PRO A 85 -4.31 -8.34 2.35
N ILE A 86 -3.89 -7.07 2.32
CA ILE A 86 -2.59 -6.65 1.79
C ILE A 86 -1.79 -5.97 2.92
N CYS A 87 -0.93 -6.74 3.57
CA CYS A 87 -0.07 -6.29 4.68
C CYS A 87 1.32 -6.94 4.58
N PRO A 88 2.40 -6.26 4.97
CA PRO A 88 3.71 -6.86 5.04
C PRO A 88 3.88 -7.55 6.40
N ASP A 89 4.15 -8.85 6.37
CA ASP A 89 4.57 -9.59 7.56
C ASP A 89 6.00 -9.23 7.95
N ILE A 90 6.17 -8.61 9.13
CA ILE A 90 7.49 -8.32 9.72
C ILE A 90 7.66 -9.06 11.03
N SER A 91 8.89 -9.46 11.34
CA SER A 91 9.19 -10.17 12.58
C SER A 91 8.95 -9.27 13.80
N SER A 92 8.61 -9.86 14.95
CA SER A 92 8.47 -9.11 16.21
C SER A 92 9.76 -8.38 16.61
N THR A 93 10.92 -8.90 16.19
CA THR A 93 12.22 -8.26 16.39
C THR A 93 12.38 -6.98 15.59
N GLN A 94 11.88 -6.95 14.35
CA GLN A 94 11.88 -5.74 13.50
C GLN A 94 10.80 -4.75 13.92
N ALA A 95 9.63 -5.23 14.38
CA ALA A 95 8.51 -4.38 14.76
C ALA A 95 8.70 -3.70 16.13
N ARG A 96 9.39 -4.33 17.07
CA ARG A 96 9.56 -3.84 18.46
C ARG A 96 10.12 -2.41 18.57
N PRO A 97 11.15 -2.00 17.81
CA PRO A 97 11.69 -0.64 17.91
C PRO A 97 10.86 0.43 17.19
N LEU A 98 9.76 0.07 16.53
CA LEU A 98 8.96 0.99 15.72
C LEU A 98 7.81 1.59 16.52
N ASP A 99 7.59 2.90 16.33
CA ASP A 99 6.48 3.63 16.91
C ASP A 99 5.37 3.92 15.91
N ILE A 100 4.13 4.03 16.39
CA ILE A 100 2.99 4.42 15.55
C ILE A 100 3.21 5.83 15.01
N GLY A 101 3.09 5.99 13.68
CA GLY A 101 3.30 7.26 12.99
C GLY A 101 4.76 7.51 12.56
N GLN A 102 5.68 6.61 12.90
CA GLN A 102 7.05 6.65 12.43
C GLN A 102 7.14 6.30 10.95
N SER A 103 7.95 7.04 10.19
CA SER A 103 8.30 6.67 8.81
C SER A 103 9.40 5.61 8.80
N VAL A 104 9.31 4.68 7.86
CA VAL A 104 10.25 3.59 7.64
C VAL A 104 10.61 3.51 6.16
N THR A 105 11.71 2.81 5.84
CA THR A 105 12.18 2.59 4.47
C THR A 105 12.25 1.13 4.10
#